data_AF-A0A8H8T418-F1
#
_entry.id   AF-A0A8H8T418-F1
#
_cell.length_a   1.000
_cell.length_b   1.000
_cell.length_c   1.000
_cell.angle_alpha   90.00
_cell.angle_beta   90.00
_cell.angle_gamma   90.00
#
_symmetry.space_group_name_H-M   'P 1'
#
loop_
_entity.id
_entity.type
_entity.pdbx_description
1 polymer ?
#
loop_
_entity_poly.entity_id
_entity_poly.type
_entity_poly.pdbx_seq_one_letter_code
_entity_poly.pdbx_strand_id
1 'polypeptide(L)'
;MDNSTTWTPSSWRNKPIAQDVKYENKAELDEVIARIKRLPPLVSQSEASPKRAQGIPYPRTHARMADPTTIGRTSAPSTHARAK
;
A
#
# COMPACT_ATOMS: atom_id res chain seq x y z
N MET A 1 13.58 -25.67 17.25
CA MET A 1 12.57 -24.60 17.30
C MET A 1 12.42 -24.06 15.89
N ASP A 2 11.52 -24.63 15.11
CA ASP A 2 11.27 -24.30 13.71
C ASP A 2 10.30 -23.11 13.59
N ASN A 3 10.73 -22.05 12.91
CA ASN A 3 9.93 -20.87 12.61
C ASN A 3 9.00 -21.16 11.42
N SER A 4 8.01 -22.02 11.61
CA SER A 4 7.19 -22.61 10.55
C SER A 4 5.83 -21.91 10.36
N THR A 5 5.80 -20.57 10.30
CA THR A 5 4.64 -19.88 9.68
C THR A 5 4.77 -19.99 8.15
N THR A 6 4.68 -21.21 7.64
CA THR A 6 4.79 -21.53 6.22
C THR A 6 3.61 -20.90 5.49
N TRP A 7 3.88 -19.86 4.71
CA TRP A 7 2.86 -19.22 3.89
C TRP A 7 2.38 -20.18 2.81
N THR A 8 1.07 -20.32 2.65
CA THR A 8 0.45 -21.07 1.56
C THR A 8 -0.67 -20.22 0.95
N PRO A 9 -1.07 -20.45 -0.31
CA PRO A 9 -2.18 -19.74 -0.93
C PRO A 9 -3.52 -19.91 -0.21
N SER A 10 -3.63 -20.83 0.74
CA SER A 10 -4.83 -21.02 1.57
C SER A 10 -4.70 -20.44 2.98
N SER A 11 -3.49 -20.17 3.47
CA SER A 11 -3.29 -19.72 4.86
C SER A 11 -3.85 -18.32 5.14
N TRP A 12 -4.08 -17.50 4.11
CA TRP A 12 -4.73 -16.19 4.27
C TRP A 12 -6.21 -16.29 4.66
N ARG A 13 -6.90 -17.37 4.31
CA ARG A 13 -8.33 -17.56 4.62
C ARG A 13 -8.61 -17.65 6.12
N ASN A 14 -7.59 -17.95 6.91
CA ASN A 14 -7.69 -18.04 8.37
C ASN A 14 -7.52 -16.68 9.07
N LYS A 15 -7.27 -15.61 8.31
CA LYS A 15 -7.14 -14.23 8.82
C LYS A 15 -8.49 -13.51 8.78
N PRO A 16 -8.74 -12.53 9.67
CA PRO A 16 -9.98 -11.77 9.65
C PRO A 16 -10.10 -10.96 8.34
N ILE A 17 -11.28 -11.02 7.71
CA ILE A 17 -11.60 -10.31 6.46
C ILE A 17 -12.54 -9.15 6.79
N ALA A 18 -12.11 -7.92 6.49
CA ALA A 18 -12.91 -6.71 6.73
C ALA A 18 -14.02 -6.50 5.67
N GLN A 19 -13.83 -7.04 4.47
CA GLN A 19 -14.75 -6.88 3.33
C GLN A 19 -15.13 -8.25 2.78
N ASP A 20 -15.86 -9.02 3.58
CA ASP A 20 -16.26 -10.38 3.19
C ASP A 20 -17.45 -10.36 2.23
N VAL A 21 -17.50 -11.34 1.32
CA VAL A 21 -18.60 -11.52 0.37
C VAL A 21 -19.39 -12.75 0.79
N LYS A 22 -20.67 -12.55 1.17
CA LYS A 22 -21.54 -13.65 1.54
C LYS A 22 -22.09 -14.34 0.30
N TYR A 23 -21.69 -15.58 0.07
CA TYR A 23 -22.28 -16.47 -0.92
C TYR A 23 -23.37 -17.33 -0.27
N GLU A 24 -24.58 -17.31 -0.83
CA GLU A 24 -25.71 -18.08 -0.27
C GLU A 24 -25.55 -19.59 -0.48
N ASN A 25 -24.94 -20.03 -1.59
CA ASN A 25 -24.64 -21.43 -1.86
C ASN A 25 -23.13 -21.69 -1.91
N LYS A 26 -22.60 -22.37 -0.88
CA LYS A 26 -21.18 -22.72 -0.82
C LYS A 26 -20.78 -23.84 -1.79
N ALA A 27 -21.69 -24.75 -2.11
CA ALA A 27 -21.41 -25.85 -3.04
C ALA A 27 -21.16 -25.31 -4.47
N GLU A 28 -22.00 -24.36 -4.90
CA GLU A 28 -21.83 -23.69 -6.19
C GLU A 28 -20.52 -22.89 -6.26
N LEU A 29 -20.13 -22.23 -5.16
CA LEU A 29 -18.84 -21.54 -5.06
C LEU A 29 -17.66 -22.50 -5.28
N ASP A 30 -17.70 -23.68 -4.65
CA ASP A 30 -16.63 -24.68 -4.78
C ASP A 30 -16.55 -25.24 -6.21
N GLU A 31 -17.69 -25.45 -6.87
CA GLU A 31 -17.76 -25.86 -8.28
C GLU A 31 -17.13 -24.81 -9.21
N VAL A 32 -17.45 -23.53 -9.00
CA VAL A 32 -16.90 -22.42 -9.79
C VAL A 32 -15.39 -22.29 -9.56
N ILE A 33 -14.94 -22.37 -8.30
CA ILE A 33 -13.50 -22.36 -7.98
C ILE A 33 -12.78 -23.53 -8.66
N ALA A 34 -13.39 -24.72 -8.67
CA ALA A 34 -12.83 -25.89 -9.35
C ALA A 34 -12.72 -25.68 -10.86
N ARG A 35 -13.69 -25.00 -11.48
CA ARG A 35 -13.65 -24.65 -12.91
C ARG A 35 -12.54 -23.64 -13.21
N ILE A 36 -12.44 -22.55 -12.45
CA ILE A 36 -11.45 -21.48 -12.67
C ILE A 36 -10.02 -22.03 -12.58
N LYS A 37 -9.74 -22.95 -11.64
CA LYS A 37 -8.42 -23.59 -11.50
C LYS A 37 -7.96 -24.38 -12.73
N ARG A 38 -8.87 -24.79 -13.61
CA ARG A 38 -8.56 -25.56 -14.83
C ARG A 38 -8.35 -24.67 -16.06
N LEU A 39 -8.72 -23.39 -15.98
CA LEU A 39 -8.55 -22.46 -17.09
C LEU A 39 -7.06 -22.09 -17.22
N PRO A 40 -6.60 -21.80 -18.45
CA PRO A 40 -5.24 -21.31 -18.65
C PRO A 40 -5.01 -20.02 -17.86
N PRO A 41 -3.80 -19.81 -17.30
CA PRO A 41 -3.50 -18.61 -16.54
C PRO A 41 -3.53 -17.38 -17.46
N LEU A 42 -4.06 -16.27 -16.96
CA LEU A 42 -4.16 -15.02 -17.72
C LEU A 42 -2.79 -14.36 -17.95
N VAL A 43 -1.81 -14.69 -17.12
CA VAL A 43 -0.48 -14.10 -17.14
C VAL A 43 0.55 -15.21 -17.03
N SER A 44 1.62 -15.10 -17.80
CA SER A 44 2.72 -16.06 -17.74
C SER A 44 3.57 -15.85 -16.47
N GLN A 45 4.23 -16.92 -15.99
CA GLN A 45 5.08 -16.82 -14.80
C GLN A 45 6.27 -15.86 -14.98
N SER A 46 6.77 -15.73 -16.21
CA SER A 46 7.85 -14.80 -16.56
C SER A 46 7.43 -13.34 -16.44
N GLU A 47 6.16 -13.02 -16.72
CA GLU A 47 5.60 -11.68 -16.57
C GLU A 47 5.30 -11.33 -15.11
N ALA A 48 4.81 -12.30 -14.32
CA ALA A 48 4.53 -12.12 -12.90
C ALA A 48 5.80 -12.03 -12.03
N SER A 49 6.95 -12.44 -12.57
CA SER A 49 8.23 -12.28 -11.91
C SER A 49 8.54 -10.79 -11.72
N PRO A 50 8.79 -10.31 -10.48
CA PRO A 50 8.93 -8.90 -10.22
C PRO A 50 10.06 -8.30 -11.05
N LYS A 51 9.71 -7.41 -12.00
CA LYS A 51 10.67 -6.53 -12.67
C LYS A 51 11.12 -5.45 -11.68
N ARG A 52 11.99 -5.82 -10.75
CA ARG A 52 12.50 -4.94 -9.67
C ARG A 52 13.28 -3.72 -10.18
N ALA A 53 13.65 -3.71 -11.46
CA ALA A 53 14.54 -2.72 -12.04
C ALA A 53 13.85 -1.43 -12.53
N GLN A 54 12.50 -1.34 -12.54
CA GLN A 54 11.79 -0.19 -13.11
C GLN A 54 10.91 0.59 -12.12
N GLY A 55 11.24 0.50 -10.83
CA GLY A 55 10.63 1.36 -9.81
C GLY A 55 11.19 2.78 -9.94
N ILE A 56 10.34 3.72 -10.36
CA ILE A 56 10.57 5.16 -10.25
C ILE A 56 10.99 5.50 -8.81
N PRO A 57 12.03 6.33 -8.58
CA PRO A 57 12.42 6.72 -7.23
C PRO A 57 11.26 7.50 -6.59
N TYR A 58 10.63 6.94 -5.55
CA TYR A 58 9.66 7.67 -4.75
C TYR A 58 10.38 8.84 -4.05
N PRO A 59 9.98 10.10 -4.27
CA PRO A 59 10.61 11.23 -3.62
C PRO A 59 10.30 11.21 -2.11
N ARG A 60 11.34 11.46 -1.33
CA ARG A 60 11.31 11.65 0.12
C ARG A 60 10.24 12.70 0.47
N THR A 61 9.34 12.27 1.36
CA THR A 61 8.19 13.00 1.88
C THR A 61 8.42 14.49 2.11
N HIS A 62 7.43 15.28 1.69
CA HIS A 62 7.09 16.63 2.11
C HIS A 62 7.50 16.98 3.56
N ALA A 63 8.73 17.42 3.77
CA ALA A 63 9.13 18.15 4.97
C ALA A 63 8.92 19.64 4.74
N ARG A 64 7.65 20.07 4.59
CA ARG A 64 7.16 21.41 4.99
C ARG A 64 5.64 21.48 4.87
N MET A 65 4.92 20.87 5.82
CA MET A 65 3.61 21.42 6.18
C MET A 65 3.90 22.73 6.91
N ALA A 66 3.77 23.85 6.21
CA ALA A 66 3.61 25.13 6.87
C ALA A 66 2.23 25.12 7.54
N ASP A 67 2.24 25.27 8.86
CA ASP A 67 1.05 25.52 9.68
C ASP A 67 0.33 26.79 9.16
N PRO A 68 -0.97 26.75 8.82
CA PRO A 68 -1.69 27.93 8.34
C PRO A 68 -1.95 29.02 9.40
N THR A 69 -1.48 28.90 10.65
CA THR A 69 -1.79 29.86 11.73
C THR A 69 -0.75 30.98 11.95
N THR A 70 0.12 31.30 10.99
CA THR A 70 0.98 32.50 11.08
C THR A 70 0.71 33.52 9.97
N ILE A 71 -0.54 33.95 9.84
CA ILE A 71 -0.86 35.23 9.22
C ILE A 71 -0.87 36.28 10.33
N GLY A 72 0.18 37.10 10.42
CA GLY A 72 0.14 38.34 11.20
C GLY A 72 1.36 38.62 12.08
N ARG A 73 2.49 39.02 11.47
CA ARG A 73 3.28 40.20 11.88
C ARG A 73 4.41 40.45 10.88
N THR A 74 4.11 41.18 9.82
CA THR A 74 5.14 41.94 9.11
C THR A 74 5.46 43.17 9.98
N SER A 75 6.55 43.11 10.73
CA SER A 75 7.22 44.30 11.28
C SER A 75 8.48 44.50 10.46
N ALA A 76 8.47 45.53 9.62
CA ALA A 76 9.57 45.96 8.76
C ALA A 76 10.88 46.23 9.55
N PRO A 77 12.05 46.21 8.89
CA PRO A 77 13.33 46.53 9.54
C PRO A 77 13.39 48.03 9.90
N SER A 78 13.50 48.33 11.19
CA SER A 78 13.81 49.68 11.67
C SER A 78 15.32 49.92 11.54
N THR A 79 15.68 50.69 10.53
CA THR A 79 17.01 51.30 10.42
C THR A 79 17.13 52.40 11.47
N HIS A 80 17.93 52.18 12.52
CA HIS A 80 18.60 53.29 13.20
C HIS A 80 19.97 52.87 13.73
N ALA A 81 20.95 53.69 13.34
CA ALA A 81 22.35 53.64 13.71
C ALA A 81 22.56 53.87 15.22
N ARG A 82 23.73 53.43 15.72
CA ARG A 82 24.77 54.32 16.32
C ARG A 82 25.63 53.60 17.37
N ALA A 83 26.93 53.62 17.10
CA ALA A 83 28.10 53.74 17.98
C ALA A 83 28.13 53.09 19.37
N LYS A 84 29.23 52.38 19.63
CA LYS A 84 30.23 52.78 20.62
C LYS A 84 31.62 52.34 20.18
#